data_AF-A0A960L9E1-F1
#
_entry.id   AF-A0A960L9E1-F1
#
_cell.length_a   1.000
_cell.length_b   1.000
_cell.length_c   1.000
_cell.angle_alpha   90.00
_cell.angle_beta   90.00
_cell.angle_gamma   90.00
#
_symmetry.space_group_name_H-M   'P 1'
#
loop_
_entity.id
_entity.type
_entity.pdbx_description
1 polymer ?
#
loop_
_entity_poly.entity_id
_entity_poly.type
_entity_poly.pdbx_seq_one_letter_code
_entity_poly.pdbx_strand_id
1 'polypeptide(L)'
;MAERITVFAVLALAMVLFVRARWRYDVVALLALLVLTLAGIVPASEAFAGFGHPAVITVGAILVVSRGLAASGAVDLISRKLLRPDAGVGTQVAWLTAAVTLCSAFMNNVGA
;
A
#
# COMPACT_ATOMS: atom_id res chain seq x y z
N MET A 1 9.02 -30.35 -4.71
CA MET A 1 8.76 -30.20 -3.25
C MET A 1 9.69 -29.16 -2.63
N ALA A 2 11.01 -29.26 -2.85
CA ALA A 2 11.99 -28.30 -2.32
C ALA A 2 11.70 -26.84 -2.68
N GLU A 3 11.36 -26.52 -3.93
CA GLU A 3 11.04 -25.14 -4.36
C GLU A 3 9.90 -24.52 -3.57
N ARG A 4 8.79 -25.25 -3.37
CA ARG A 4 7.63 -24.78 -2.61
C ARG A 4 8.02 -24.49 -1.16
N ILE A 5 8.82 -25.36 -0.55
CA ILE A 5 9.33 -25.18 0.82
C ILE A 5 10.19 -23.92 0.89
N THR A 6 11.09 -23.71 -0.08
CA THR A 6 11.92 -22.50 -0.16
C THR A 6 11.08 -21.23 -0.27
N VAL A 7 10.06 -21.22 -1.14
CA VAL A 7 9.15 -20.08 -1.30
C VAL A 7 8.42 -19.78 0.01
N PHE A 8 7.83 -20.79 0.65
CA PHE A 8 7.13 -20.59 1.93
C PHE A 8 8.07 -20.17 3.06
N ALA A 9 9.30 -20.69 3.09
CA ALA A 9 10.31 -20.30 4.08
C ALA A 9 10.73 -18.83 3.90
N VAL A 10 11.00 -18.40 2.66
CA VAL A 10 11.32 -17.00 2.35
C VAL A 10 10.14 -16.10 2.69
N LEU A 11 8.91 -16.49 2.36
CA LEU A 11 7.70 -15.73 2.69
C LEU A 11 7.51 -15.59 4.20
N ALA A 12 7.62 -16.68 4.95
CA ALA A 12 7.50 -16.66 6.41
C ALA A 12 8.58 -15.78 7.05
N LEU A 13 9.83 -15.89 6.57
CA LEU A 13 10.94 -15.04 7.02
C LEU A 13 10.67 -13.56 6.72
N ALA A 14 10.25 -13.23 5.49
CA ALA A 14 9.92 -11.86 5.10
C ALA A 14 8.79 -11.29 5.97
N MET A 15 7.74 -12.06 6.25
CA MET A 15 6.66 -11.66 7.16
C MET A 15 7.18 -11.34 8.57
N VAL A 16 8.03 -12.21 9.15
CA VAL A 16 8.64 -11.96 10.47
C VAL A 16 9.48 -10.69 10.45
N LEU A 17 10.26 -10.47 9.40
CA LEU A 17 11.10 -9.28 9.24
C LEU A 17 10.26 -8.01 9.09
N PHE A 18 9.16 -8.06 8.34
CA PHE A 18 8.21 -6.95 8.21
C PHE A 18 7.56 -6.58 9.54
N VAL A 19 7.12 -7.57 10.33
CA VAL A 19 6.51 -7.34 11.65
C VAL A 19 7.53 -6.77 12.63
N ARG A 20 8.79 -7.22 12.58
CA ARG A 20 9.83 -6.68 13.46
C ARG A 20 10.23 -5.24 13.14
N ALA A 21 9.94 -4.74 11.93
CA ALA A 21 10.16 -3.35 11.50
C ALA A 21 11.57 -2.77 11.79
N ARG A 22 12.57 -3.61 12.07
CA ARG A 22 13.95 -3.19 12.35
C ARG A 22 14.70 -2.82 11.08
N TRP A 23 14.32 -3.40 9.96
CA TRP A 23 14.93 -3.23 8.66
C TRP A 23 13.95 -2.48 7.76
N ARG A 24 14.47 -1.66 6.84
CA ARG A 24 13.64 -1.00 5.83
C ARG A 24 12.92 -2.06 5.00
N TYR A 25 11.61 -1.89 4.82
CA TYR A 25 10.76 -2.82 4.08
C TYR A 25 11.29 -3.10 2.67
N ASP A 26 11.81 -2.06 2.00
CA ASP A 26 12.43 -2.18 0.67
C ASP A 26 13.60 -3.17 0.66
N VAL A 27 14.44 -3.13 1.68
CA VAL A 27 15.64 -4.00 1.80
C VAL A 27 15.22 -5.45 2.01
N VAL A 28 14.22 -5.68 2.87
CA VAL A 28 13.70 -7.03 3.12
C VAL A 28 13.08 -7.61 1.84
N ALA A 29 12.31 -6.82 1.10
CA ALA A 29 11.71 -7.24 -0.16
C ALA A 29 12.77 -7.57 -1.23
N LEU A 30 13.78 -6.73 -1.38
CA LEU A 30 14.89 -6.95 -2.32
C LEU A 30 15.72 -8.18 -1.95
N LEU A 31 15.96 -8.44 -0.67
CA LEU A 31 16.64 -9.65 -0.21
C LEU A 31 15.83 -10.91 -0.47
N ALA A 32 14.51 -10.87 -0.23
CA ALA A 32 13.63 -11.99 -0.55
C ALA A 32 13.65 -12.30 -2.05
N LEU A 33 13.55 -11.27 -2.90
CA LEU A 33 13.67 -11.42 -4.35
C LEU A 33 15.03 -12.00 -4.75
N LEU A 34 16.13 -11.45 -4.19
CA LEU A 34 17.49 -11.94 -4.45
C LEU A 34 17.64 -13.42 -4.11
N VAL A 35 17.16 -13.85 -2.95
CA VAL A 35 17.22 -15.27 -2.52
C VAL A 35 16.44 -16.16 -3.50
N LEU A 36 15.24 -15.75 -3.91
CA LEU A 36 14.42 -16.52 -4.85
C LEU A 36 15.03 -16.59 -6.25
N THR A 37 15.68 -15.51 -6.71
CA THR A 37 16.37 -15.49 -8.01
C THR A 37 17.64 -16.33 -7.98
N LEU A 38 18.46 -16.25 -6.91
CA LEU A 38 19.65 -17.08 -6.75
C LEU A 38 19.32 -18.56 -6.58
N ALA A 39 18.18 -18.89 -5.95
CA ALA A 39 17.67 -20.24 -5.87
C ALA A 39 17.15 -20.79 -7.21
N GLY A 40 17.12 -19.98 -8.28
CA GLY A 40 16.62 -20.35 -9.60
C GLY A 40 15.10 -20.47 -9.69
N ILE A 41 14.37 -20.12 -8.62
CA ILE A 41 12.92 -20.21 -8.54
C ILE A 41 12.26 -19.09 -9.36
N VAL A 42 12.88 -17.91 -9.36
CA VAL A 42 12.47 -16.77 -10.20
C VAL A 42 13.55 -16.53 -11.25
N PRO A 43 13.24 -16.63 -12.55
CA PRO A 43 14.20 -16.30 -13.61
C PRO A 43 14.73 -14.88 -13.46
N ALA A 44 16.03 -14.68 -13.66
CA ALA A 44 16.66 -13.36 -13.52
C ALA A 44 16.06 -12.31 -14.47
N SER A 45 15.57 -12.73 -15.65
CA SER A 45 14.85 -11.87 -16.60
C SER A 45 13.50 -11.38 -16.08
N GLU A 46 12.88 -12.11 -15.15
CA GLU A 46 11.55 -11.82 -14.61
C GLU A 46 11.60 -11.24 -13.19
N ALA A 47 12.77 -11.19 -12.56
CA ALA A 47 12.93 -10.72 -11.18
C ALA A 47 12.30 -9.34 -10.94
N PHE A 48 12.37 -8.45 -11.93
CA PHE A 48 11.83 -7.09 -11.84
C PHE A 48 10.47 -6.91 -12.54
N ALA A 49 9.86 -7.97 -13.08
CA ALA A 49 8.57 -7.88 -13.77
C ALA A 49 7.45 -7.31 -12.88
N GLY A 50 7.56 -7.51 -11.55
CA GLY A 50 6.63 -6.95 -10.57
C GLY A 50 6.58 -5.41 -10.52
N PHE A 51 7.64 -4.70 -10.93
CA PHE A 51 7.64 -3.24 -10.99
C PHE A 51 6.73 -2.69 -12.09
N GLY A 52 6.48 -3.47 -13.14
CA GLY A 52 5.52 -3.14 -14.20
C GLY A 52 4.08 -3.52 -13.86
N HIS A 53 3.82 -4.10 -12.68
CA HIS A 53 2.48 -4.52 -12.30
C HIS A 53 1.55 -3.30 -12.17
N PRO A 54 0.33 -3.32 -12.75
CA PRO A 54 -0.59 -2.18 -12.71
C PRO A 54 -0.84 -1.63 -11.31
N ALA A 55 -0.86 -2.50 -10.29
CA ALA A 55 -1.02 -2.08 -8.89
C ALA A 55 0.13 -1.17 -8.40
N VAL A 56 1.39 -1.49 -8.73
CA VAL A 56 2.56 -0.68 -8.32
C VAL A 56 2.52 0.68 -8.98
N ILE A 57 2.22 0.72 -10.28
CA ILE A 57 2.06 1.96 -11.05
C ILE A 57 0.91 2.80 -10.48
N THR A 58 -0.21 2.17 -10.13
CA THR A 58 -1.38 2.85 -9.55
C THR A 58 -1.05 3.50 -8.21
N VAL A 59 -0.34 2.79 -7.32
CA VAL A 59 0.10 3.37 -6.03
C VAL A 59 1.02 4.58 -6.28
N GLY A 60 1.98 4.46 -7.20
CA GLY A 60 2.84 5.58 -7.60
C GLY A 60 2.06 6.79 -8.12
N ALA A 61 1.08 6.56 -9.00
CA ALA A 61 0.23 7.60 -9.54
C ALA A 61 -0.63 8.26 -8.46
N ILE A 62 -1.21 7.48 -7.54
CA ILE A 62 -2.00 7.99 -6.41
C ILE A 62 -1.15 8.89 -5.52
N LEU A 63 0.11 8.54 -5.21
CA LEU A 63 0.99 9.40 -4.42
C LEU A 63 1.23 10.77 -5.09
N VAL A 64 1.38 10.78 -6.41
CA VAL A 64 1.52 12.03 -7.20
C VAL A 64 0.22 12.83 -7.16
N VAL A 65 -0.92 12.19 -7.39
CA VAL A 65 -2.25 12.84 -7.34
C VAL A 65 -2.54 13.41 -5.95
N SER A 66 -2.30 12.65 -4.88
CA SER A 66 -2.46 13.10 -3.50
C SER A 66 -1.62 14.34 -3.20
N ARG A 67 -0.35 14.36 -3.65
CA ARG A 67 0.51 15.55 -3.54
C ARG A 67 -0.05 16.74 -4.33
N GLY A 68 -0.54 16.53 -5.54
CA GLY A 68 -1.15 17.57 -6.38
C GLY A 68 -2.44 18.15 -5.79
N LEU A 69 -3.30 17.32 -5.23
CA LEU A 69 -4.53 17.73 -4.54
C LEU A 69 -4.24 18.53 -3.27
N ALA A 70 -3.22 18.12 -2.50
CA ALA A 70 -2.79 18.88 -1.32
C ALA A 70 -2.19 20.23 -1.70
N ALA A 71 -1.30 20.27 -2.70
CA ALA A 71 -0.63 21.50 -3.14
C ALA A 71 -1.59 22.51 -3.78
N SER A 72 -2.70 22.06 -4.39
CA SER A 72 -3.72 22.93 -4.99
C SER A 72 -4.76 23.47 -4.01
N GLY A 73 -4.73 23.04 -2.74
CA GLY A 73 -5.75 23.40 -1.75
C GLY A 73 -7.11 22.73 -1.98
N ALA A 74 -7.22 21.80 -2.93
CA ALA A 74 -8.46 21.06 -3.19
C ALA A 74 -8.91 20.28 -1.95
N VAL A 75 -7.95 19.68 -1.23
CA VAL A 75 -8.21 18.97 0.04
C VAL A 75 -8.80 19.91 1.09
N ASP A 76 -8.33 21.15 1.18
CA ASP A 76 -8.85 22.14 2.14
C ASP A 76 -10.28 22.57 1.80
N LEU A 77 -10.60 22.75 0.51
CA LEU A 77 -11.95 23.08 0.05
C LEU A 77 -12.95 21.97 0.37
N ILE A 78 -12.56 20.71 0.14
CA ILE A 78 -13.40 19.54 0.45
C ILE A 78 -13.57 19.40 1.96
N SER A 79 -12.49 19.53 2.72
CA SER A 79 -12.52 19.43 4.18
C SER A 79 -13.47 20.46 4.79
N ARG A 80 -13.41 21.73 4.36
CA ARG A 80 -14.32 22.77 4.85
C ARG A 80 -15.80 22.47 4.59
N LYS A 81 -16.13 21.80 3.49
CA LYS A 81 -17.51 21.38 3.18
C LYS A 81 -17.99 20.19 4.02
N LEU A 82 -17.06 19.34 4.44
CA LEU A 82 -17.36 18.14 5.23
C LEU A 82 -17.40 18.42 6.73
N LEU A 83 -16.66 19.42 7.22
CA LEU A 83 -16.70 19.81 8.62
C LEU A 83 -18.08 20.36 9.01
N ARG A 84 -18.65 19.78 10.08
CA ARG A 84 -19.81 20.33 10.79
C ARG A 84 -19.35 21.05 12.07
N PRO A 85 -19.32 22.39 12.12
CA PRO A 85 -18.76 23.15 13.25
C PRO A 85 -19.54 22.95 14.55
N ASP A 86 -20.86 22.76 14.43
CA ASP A 86 -21.77 22.66 15.58
C ASP A 86 -21.93 21.21 16.09
N ALA A 87 -21.25 20.25 15.47
CA ALA A 87 -21.34 18.83 15.82
C ALA A 87 -20.31 18.45 16.90
N GLY A 88 -20.73 17.67 17.90
CA GLY A 88 -19.80 17.05 18.84
C GLY A 88 -18.82 16.10 18.12
N VAL A 89 -17.64 15.88 18.71
CA VAL A 89 -16.55 15.08 18.12
C VAL A 89 -17.03 13.70 17.65
N GLY A 90 -17.84 13.00 18.45
CA GLY A 90 -18.38 11.69 18.07
C GLY A 90 -19.26 11.73 16.82
N THR A 91 -20.10 12.76 16.69
CA THR A 91 -20.97 12.96 15.52
C THR A 91 -20.16 13.34 14.28
N GLN A 92 -19.10 14.15 14.44
CA GLN A 92 -18.19 14.49 13.33
C GLN A 92 -17.46 13.24 12.82
N VAL A 93 -16.92 12.43 13.73
CA VAL A 93 -16.23 11.18 13.36
C VAL A 93 -17.21 10.24 12.65
N ALA A 94 -18.41 10.03 13.20
CA ALA A 94 -19.42 9.17 12.57
C ALA A 94 -19.81 9.66 11.16
N TRP A 95 -19.96 10.97 10.97
CA TRP A 95 -20.27 11.58 9.66
C TRP A 95 -19.15 11.37 8.64
N LEU A 96 -17.89 11.63 9.02
CA LEU A 96 -16.74 11.43 8.16
C LEU A 96 -16.53 9.95 7.83
N THR A 97 -16.67 9.06 8.81
CA THR A 97 -16.60 7.61 8.60
C THR A 97 -17.67 7.16 7.63
N ALA A 98 -18.93 7.60 7.79
CA ALA A 98 -20.00 7.24 6.87
C ALA A 98 -19.71 7.69 5.42
N ALA A 99 -19.19 8.91 5.24
CA ALA A 99 -18.80 9.42 3.93
C ALA A 99 -17.67 8.57 3.31
N VAL A 100 -16.61 8.27 4.08
CA VAL A 100 -15.48 7.44 3.62
C VAL A 100 -15.93 6.01 3.33
N THR A 101 -16.75 5.41 4.17
CA THR A 101 -17.29 4.05 3.95
C THR A 101 -18.11 3.98 2.67
N LEU A 102 -18.96 4.97 2.41
CA LEU A 102 -19.76 5.02 1.18
C LEU A 102 -18.87 5.15 -0.06
N CYS A 103 -17.84 6.01 -0.03
CA CYS A 103 -16.87 6.11 -1.12
C CYS A 103 -16.03 4.84 -1.28
N SER A 104 -15.57 4.25 -0.18
CA SER A 104 -14.74 3.04 -0.16
C SER A 104 -15.48 1.80 -0.64
N ALA A 105 -16.82 1.76 -0.56
CA ALA A 105 -17.62 0.65 -1.09
C ALA A 105 -17.47 0.48 -2.62
N PHE A 106 -17.02 1.52 -3.32
CA PHE A 106 -16.77 1.51 -4.77
C PHE A 106 -15.27 1.46 -5.12
N MET A 107 -14.36 1.42 -4.14
CA MET A 107 -12.90 1.43 -4.34
C MET A 107 -12.25 0.14 -3.80
N ASN A 108 -11.27 -0.42 -4.51
CA ASN A 108 -10.45 -1.52 -3.99
C ASN A 108 -9.33 -0.96 -3.11
N ASN A 109 -8.94 -1.70 -2.05
CA ASN A 109 -8.00 -1.29 -0.98
C ASN A 109 -6.53 -1.10 -1.43
N VAL A 110 -6.29 -0.87 -2.72
CA VAL A 110 -4.96 -0.47 -3.23
C VAL A 110 -4.72 1.02 -2.97
N GLY A 111 -5.80 1.80 -2.75
CA GLY A 111 -5.73 3.24 -2.48
C GLY A 111 -6.80 3.75 -1.49
N ALA A 112 -7.25 2.89 -0.57
CA ALA A 112 -8.10 3.31 0.55
C ALA A 112 -7.24 3.79 1.74
#